data_AF-X0BYF8-F1
#
_entry.id   AF-X0BYF8-F1
#
_cell.length_a   1.000
_cell.length_b   1.000
_cell.length_c   1.000
_cell.angle_alpha   90.00
_cell.angle_beta   90.00
_cell.angle_gamma   90.00
#
_symmetry.space_group_name_H-M   'P 1'
#
loop_
_entity.id
_entity.type
_entity.pdbx_description
1 polymer ?
#
loop_
_entity_poly.entity_id
_entity_poly.type
_entity_poly.pdbx_seq_one_letter_code
_entity_poly.pdbx_strand_id
1 'polypeptide(L)' 'MQLGKPWCSTCCVHFNAFEEHREHSKSEEHVFKIQIRYSK' A
#
# COMPACT_ATOMS: atom_id res chain seq x y z
N MET A 1 -9.81 13.09 -15.29
CA MET A 1 -10.17 11.99 -14.37
C MET A 1 -9.55 12.31 -13.02
N GLN A 2 -10.34 12.61 -11.98
CA GLN A 2 -9.79 12.68 -10.63
C GLN A 2 -9.38 11.27 -10.24
N LEU A 3 -8.07 11.03 -10.14
CA LEU A 3 -7.56 9.83 -9.49
C LEU A 3 -8.12 9.87 -8.06
N GLY A 4 -9.01 8.92 -7.74
CA GLY A 4 -9.56 8.77 -6.40
C GLY A 4 -8.44 8.62 -5.36
N LYS A 5 -8.79 8.81 -4.09
CA LYS A 5 -7.84 8.67 -2.98
C LYS A 5 -7.03 7.37 -3.11
N PRO A 6 -5.69 7.41 -3.03
CA PRO A 6 -4.87 6.21 -3.17
C PRO A 6 -5.28 5.14 -2.14
N TRP A 7 -5.23 3.88 -2.54
CA TRP A 7 -5.65 2.74 -1.72
C TRP A 7 -4.65 1.60 -1.83
N CYS A 8 -4.22 1.08 -0.68
CA CYS A 8 -3.41 -0.12 -0.60
C CYS A 8 -4.30 -1.33 -0.29
N SER A 9 -4.43 -2.27 -1.24
CA SER A 9 -5.22 -3.50 -1.06
C SER A 9 -4.50 -4.59 -0.23
N THR A 10 -3.19 -4.49 -0.07
CA THR A 10 -2.43 -5.40 0.81
C THR A 10 -2.69 -5.09 2.28
N CYS A 11 -2.78 -3.81 2.62
CA CYS A 11 -2.93 -3.34 3.99
C CYS A 11 -4.33 -2.81 4.32
N CYS A 12 -5.23 -2.74 3.33
CA CYS A 12 -6.62 -2.26 3.45
C CYS A 12 -6.73 -0.83 4.02
N VAL A 13 -5.88 0.08 3.53
CA VAL A 13 -5.78 1.47 4.01
C VAL A 13 -5.90 2.46 2.84
N HIS A 14 -6.63 3.56 3.09
CA HIS A 14 -6.71 4.73 2.21
C HIS A 14 -5.69 5.79 2.61
N PHE A 15 -5.20 6.53 1.63
CA PHE A 15 -4.29 7.66 1.80
C PHE A 15 -4.92 8.94 1.27
N ASN A 16 -4.47 10.08 1.77
CA ASN A 16 -4.93 11.37 1.26
C ASN A 16 -4.05 11.86 0.11
N ALA A 17 -2.76 11.47 0.10
CA ALA A 17 -1.81 11.77 -0.97
C ALA A 17 -1.11 10.52 -1.53
N PHE A 18 -0.71 10.60 -2.80
CA PHE A 18 0.07 9.54 -3.46
C PHE A 18 1.46 9.36 -2.86
N GLU A 19 2.04 10.42 -2.32
CA GLU A 19 3.34 10.38 -1.64
C GLU A 19 3.27 9.53 -0.37
N GLU A 20 2.22 9.71 0.45
CA GLU A 20 1.99 8.88 1.64
C GLU A 20 1.82 7.40 1.28
N HIS A 21 1.07 7.11 0.21
CA HIS A 21 0.91 5.74 -0.30
C HIS A 21 2.26 5.16 -0.78
N ARG A 22 3.08 5.97 -1.47
CA ARG A 22 4.41 5.56 -1.94
C ARG A 22 5.34 5.24 -0.79
N GLU A 23 5.38 6.08 0.25
CA GLU A 23 6.20 5.83 1.44
C GLU A 23 5.69 4.60 2.21
N HIS A 24 4.37 4.45 2.35
CA HIS A 24 3.77 3.25 2.92
C HIS A 24 4.21 1.97 2.20
N SER A 25 4.21 1.97 0.86
CA SER A 25 4.58 0.79 0.08
C SER A 25 6.05 0.36 0.23
N LYS A 26 6.91 1.20 0.80
CA LYS A 26 8.30 0.87 1.15
C LYS A 26 8.47 0.36 2.57
N SER A 27 7.44 0.47 3.42
CA SER A 27 7.53 0.03 4.81
C SER A 27 7.77 -1.48 4.92
N GLU A 28 8.57 -1.89 5.90
CA GLU A 28 8.87 -3.30 6.14
C GLU A 28 7.59 -4.10 6.40
N GLU A 29 6.60 -3.52 7.08
CA GLU A 29 5.30 -4.15 7.31
C GLU A 29 4.58 -4.46 5.99
N HIS A 30 4.54 -3.50 5.06
CA HIS A 30 3.92 -3.70 3.76
C HIS A 30 4.62 -4.80 2.96
N VAL A 31 5.96 -4.75 2.91
CA VAL A 31 6.79 -5.74 2.21
C VAL A 31 6.60 -7.13 2.81
N PHE A 32 6.58 -7.25 4.14
CA PHE A 32 6.36 -8.51 4.84
C PHE A 32 4.98 -9.11 4.54
N LYS A 33 3.92 -8.29 4.54
CA LYS A 33 2.57 -8.73 4.16
C LYS A 33 2.49 -9.20 2.70
N ILE A 34 3.22 -8.55 1.79
CA ILE A 34 3.36 -9.00 0.40
C ILE A 34 4.06 -10.37 0.37
N GLN A 35 5.18 -10.52 1.06
CA GLN A 35 5.91 -11.79 1.09
C GLN A 35 5.02 -12.93 1.57
N ILE A 36 4.33 -12.79 2.71
CA ILE A 36 3.39 -13.82 3.20
C ILE A 36 2.32 -14.15 2.14
N ARG A 37 1.74 -13.14 1.48
CA ARG A 37 0.68 -13.33 0.48
C ARG A 37 1.17 -14.14 -0.74
N TYR A 38 2.44 -14.01 -1.11
CA TYR A 38 3.01 -14.63 -2.30
C TYR A 38 3.98 -15.80 -2.03
N SER A 39 4.32 -16.10 -0.77
CA SER A 39 5.14 -17.25 -0.35
C SER A 39 4.36 -18.57 -0.38
N LYS A 40 3.72 -18.89 -1.51
CA LYS A 40 3.16 -20.21 -1.79
C LYS A 40 4.24 -21.22 -2.17
#